data_AF-M7B6H1-F1
#
_entry.id   AF-M7B6H1-F1
#
_cell.length_a   1.000
_cell.length_b   1.000
_cell.length_c   1.000
_cell.angle_alpha   90.00
_cell.angle_beta   90.00
_cell.angle_gamma   90.00
#
_symmetry.space_group_name_H-M   'P 1'
#
loop_
_entity.id
_entity.type
_entity.pdbx_description
1 polymer ?
#
loop_
_entity_poly.entity_id
_entity_poly.type
_entity_poly.pdbx_seq_one_letter_code
_entity_poly.pdbx_strand_id
1 'polypeptide(L)'
;WNSMLKFKELVPLESREEFGALVEEGKTVAQTSLQASLDTVDSAARILSSGIAMRRISWLQASGLPPELQQTLQDLPFDGEGLFSDMTD
;
A
#
# COMPACT_ATOMS: atom_id res chain seq x y z
N TRP A 1 20.60 4.57 -8.62
CA TRP A 1 21.36 3.60 -9.44
C TRP A 1 21.89 4.17 -10.74
N ASN A 2 21.08 4.81 -11.62
CA ASN A 2 21.59 5.41 -12.87
C ASN A 2 22.76 6.38 -12.67
N SER A 3 22.75 7.17 -11.60
CA SER A 3 23.87 8.08 -11.26
C SER A 3 25.20 7.35 -10.99
N MET A 4 25.19 6.04 -10.75
CA MET A 4 26.41 5.24 -10.59
C MET A 4 27.16 5.05 -11.90
N LEU A 5 26.47 5.09 -13.05
CA LEU A 5 27.10 4.93 -14.37
C LEU A 5 28.16 5.98 -14.65
N LYS A 6 28.08 7.17 -14.03
CA LYS A 6 29.12 8.21 -14.15
C LYS A 6 30.48 7.78 -13.61
N PHE A 7 30.53 6.77 -12.75
CA PHE A 7 31.77 6.21 -12.19
C PHE A 7 32.31 5.03 -13.00
N LYS A 8 31.59 4.54 -14.02
CA LYS A 8 32.01 3.37 -14.81
C LYS A 8 33.37 3.57 -15.48
N GLU A 9 33.65 4.78 -15.96
CA GLU A 9 34.95 5.08 -16.58
C GLU A 9 36.09 5.23 -15.54
N LEU A 10 35.75 5.39 -14.26
CA LEU A 10 36.71 5.57 -13.16
C LEU A 10 37.15 4.26 -12.51
N VAL A 11 36.49 3.14 -12.82
CA VAL A 11 36.93 1.79 -12.40
C VAL A 11 37.89 1.17 -13.42
N PRO A 12 38.78 0.24 -12.99
CA PRO A 12 39.69 -0.48 -13.87
C PRO A 12 38.96 -1.13 -15.04
N LEU A 13 39.60 -1.17 -16.20
CA LEU A 13 39.00 -1.61 -17.46
C LEU A 13 38.39 -3.02 -17.34
N GLU A 14 39.11 -3.92 -16.68
CA GLU A 14 38.74 -5.29 -16.39
C GLU A 14 37.48 -5.43 -15.52
N SER A 15 37.15 -4.41 -14.72
CA SER A 15 36.00 -4.41 -13.80
C SER A 15 34.80 -3.63 -14.32
N ARG A 16 34.89 -2.98 -15.48
CA ARG A 16 33.82 -2.10 -16.01
C ARG A 16 32.54 -2.85 -16.33
N GLU A 17 32.65 -4.09 -16.83
CA GLU A 17 31.50 -4.93 -17.13
C GLU A 17 30.79 -5.35 -15.85
N GLU A 18 31.53 -5.88 -14.88
CA GLU A 18 31.02 -6.25 -13.56
C GLU A 18 30.36 -5.06 -12.85
N PHE A 19 31.00 -3.88 -12.89
CA PHE A 19 30.42 -2.65 -12.35
C PHE A 19 29.09 -2.30 -13.05
N GLY A 20 29.01 -2.45 -14.37
CA GLY A 20 27.77 -2.24 -15.11
C GLY A 20 26.66 -3.21 -14.69
N ALA A 21 27.00 -4.49 -14.53
CA ALA A 21 26.08 -5.52 -14.06
C ALA A 21 25.56 -5.19 -12.64
N LEU A 22 26.45 -4.78 -11.72
CA LEU A 22 26.08 -4.38 -10.37
C LEU A 22 25.12 -3.17 -10.35
N VAL A 23 25.29 -2.21 -11.26
CA VAL A 23 24.37 -1.06 -11.34
C VAL A 23 22.97 -1.48 -11.78
N GLU A 24 22.86 -2.39 -12.75
CA GLU A 24 21.56 -2.92 -13.21
C GLU A 24 20.91 -3.83 -12.15
N GLU A 25 21.71 -4.65 -11.46
CA GLU A 25 21.23 -5.42 -10.32
C GLU A 25 20.68 -4.50 -9.23
N GLY A 26 21.44 -3.47 -8.85
CA GLY A 26 20.99 -2.49 -7.84
C GLY A 26 19.68 -1.79 -8.25
N LYS A 27 19.52 -1.45 -9.53
CA LYS A 27 18.27 -0.89 -10.06
C LYS A 27 17.11 -1.88 -9.92
N THR A 28 17.34 -3.14 -10.28
CA THR A 28 16.34 -4.22 -10.17
C THR A 28 15.93 -4.42 -8.72
N VAL A 29 16.91 -4.53 -7.81
CA VAL A 29 16.65 -4.65 -6.36
C VAL A 29 15.84 -3.47 -5.84
N ALA A 30 16.21 -2.23 -6.18
CA ALA A 30 15.46 -1.05 -5.74
C ALA A 30 14.02 -1.02 -6.26
N GLN A 31 13.79 -1.44 -7.51
CA GLN A 31 12.44 -1.55 -8.08
C GLN A 31 11.62 -2.64 -7.38
N THR A 32 12.21 -3.81 -7.15
CA THR A 32 11.56 -4.91 -6.43
C THR A 32 11.23 -4.51 -4.99
N SER A 33 12.14 -3.82 -4.28
CA SER A 33 11.89 -3.33 -2.91
C SER A 33 10.77 -2.29 -2.87
N LEU A 34 10.70 -1.40 -3.86
CA LEU A 34 9.60 -0.44 -3.97
C LEU A 34 8.26 -1.17 -4.18
N GLN A 35 8.21 -2.14 -5.10
CA GLN A 35 7.00 -2.92 -5.35
C GLN A 35 6.57 -3.71 -4.10
N ALA A 36 7.50 -4.38 -3.43
CA ALA A 36 7.21 -5.10 -2.19
C ALA A 36 6.66 -4.18 -1.10
N SER A 37 7.15 -2.94 -1.02
CA SER A 37 6.63 -1.93 -0.10
C SER A 37 5.20 -1.50 -0.45
N LEU A 38 4.91 -1.27 -1.74
CA LEU A 38 3.56 -0.97 -2.22
C LEU A 38 2.58 -2.11 -1.93
N ASP A 39 2.99 -3.35 -2.21
CA ASP A 39 2.17 -4.54 -1.97
C ASP A 39 1.89 -4.73 -0.47
N THR A 40 2.87 -4.42 0.39
CA THR A 40 2.70 -4.44 1.85
C THR A 40 1.68 -3.41 2.31
N VAL A 41 1.75 -2.18 1.79
CA VAL A 41 0.80 -1.10 2.11
C VAL A 41 -0.61 -1.46 1.62
N ASP A 42 -0.74 -2.00 0.41
CA ASP A 42 -2.03 -2.45 -0.15
C ASP A 42 -2.63 -3.60 0.68
N SER A 43 -1.81 -4.56 1.10
CA SER A 43 -2.24 -5.64 1.99
C SER A 43 -2.71 -5.10 3.35
N ALA A 44 -1.95 -4.20 3.97
CA ALA A 44 -2.33 -3.57 5.22
C ALA A 44 -3.65 -2.76 5.08
N ALA A 45 -3.81 -2.02 3.98
CA ALA A 45 -5.04 -1.29 3.69
C ALA A 45 -6.24 -2.22 3.53
N ARG A 46 -6.09 -3.37 2.84
CA ARG A 46 -7.16 -4.38 2.72
C ARG A 46 -7.53 -5.01 4.05
N ILE A 47 -6.55 -5.32 4.90
CA ILE A 47 -6.79 -5.86 6.25
C ILE A 47 -7.57 -4.85 7.09
N LEU A 48 -7.15 -3.58 7.09
CA LEU A 48 -7.86 -2.51 7.81
C LEU A 48 -9.27 -2.32 7.29
N SER A 49 -9.45 -2.24 5.96
CA SER A 49 -10.75 -2.13 5.31
C SER A 49 -11.69 -3.28 5.71
N SER A 50 -11.18 -4.51 5.71
CA SER A 50 -11.94 -5.70 6.12
C SER A 50 -12.33 -5.63 7.61
N GLY A 51 -11.42 -5.21 8.48
CA GLY A 51 -11.68 -5.03 9.91
C GLY A 51 -12.72 -3.94 10.19
N ILE A 52 -12.65 -2.82 9.47
CA ILE A 52 -13.63 -1.73 9.54
C ILE A 52 -15.00 -2.22 9.07
N ALA A 53 -15.07 -2.91 7.93
CA ALA A 53 -16.31 -3.47 7.40
C ALA A 53 -16.96 -4.44 8.40
N MET A 54 -16.19 -5.34 9.02
CA MET A 54 -16.69 -6.24 10.06
C MET A 54 -17.26 -5.47 11.26
N ARG A 55 -16.53 -4.47 11.76
CA ARG A 55 -16.99 -3.63 12.88
C ARG A 55 -18.26 -2.86 12.54
N ARG A 56 -18.36 -2.28 11.33
CA ARG A 56 -19.56 -1.61 10.83
C ARG A 56 -20.76 -2.55 10.81
N ILE A 57 -20.61 -3.75 10.25
CA ILE A 57 -21.67 -4.75 10.20
C ILE A 57 -22.13 -5.13 11.61
N SER A 58 -21.20 -5.42 12.52
CA SER A 58 -21.55 -5.76 13.90
C SER A 58 -22.28 -4.63 14.63
N TRP A 59 -21.84 -3.38 14.44
CA TRP A 59 -22.50 -2.21 15.02
C TRP A 59 -23.91 -2.02 14.44
N LEU A 60 -24.08 -2.11 13.11
CA LEU A 60 -25.37 -1.97 12.43
C LEU A 60 -26.36 -3.05 12.87
N GLN A 61 -25.93 -4.30 12.97
CA GLN A 61 -26.77 -5.39 13.48
C GLN A 61 -27.24 -5.16 14.91
N ALA A 62 -26.42 -4.54 15.76
CA ALA A 62 -26.77 -4.19 17.13
C ALA A 62 -27.60 -2.90 17.26
N SER A 63 -27.62 -2.04 16.22
CA SER A 63 -28.24 -0.71 16.26
C SER A 63 -29.77 -0.73 16.27
N GLY A 64 -30.40 -1.82 15.81
CA GLY A 64 -31.86 -1.90 15.65
C GLY A 64 -32.42 -1.09 14.48
N LEU A 65 -31.57 -0.55 13.60
CA LEU A 65 -31.99 0.21 12.41
C LEU A 65 -32.72 -0.68 11.39
N PRO A 66 -33.68 -0.13 10.61
CA PRO A 66 -34.27 -0.83 9.47
C PRO A 66 -33.22 -1.29 8.45
N PRO A 67 -33.43 -2.44 7.76
CA PRO A 67 -32.47 -2.98 6.80
C PRO A 67 -32.03 -2.02 5.70
N GLU A 68 -32.94 -1.15 5.24
CA GLU A 68 -32.68 -0.17 4.18
C GLU A 68 -31.64 0.88 4.61
N LEU A 69 -31.71 1.30 5.89
CA LEU A 69 -30.72 2.21 6.47
C LEU A 69 -29.40 1.51 6.74
N GLN A 70 -29.43 0.23 7.18
CA GLN A 70 -28.19 -0.54 7.36
C GLN A 70 -27.39 -0.69 6.06
N GLN A 71 -28.07 -1.00 4.95
CA GLN A 71 -27.42 -1.14 3.64
C GLN A 71 -26.78 0.19 3.19
N THR A 72 -27.52 1.29 3.35
CA THR A 72 -27.04 2.62 2.94
C THR A 72 -25.80 3.05 3.75
N LEU A 73 -25.80 2.80 5.06
CA LEU A 73 -24.70 3.16 5.95
C LEU A 73 -23.46 2.28 5.74
N GLN A 74 -23.65 1.00 5.45
CA GLN A 74 -22.55 0.06 5.19
C GLN A 74 -21.70 0.48 3.99
N ASP A 75 -22.34 0.96 2.92
CA ASP A 75 -21.71 1.28 1.65
C ASP A 75 -21.02 2.66 1.62
N LEU A 76 -21.11 3.44 2.70
CA LEU A 76 -20.43 4.72 2.81
C LEU A 76 -18.89 4.57 2.82
N PRO A 77 -18.13 5.53 2.28
CA PRO A 77 -16.67 5.51 2.40
C PRO A 77 -16.20 5.62 3.86
N PHE A 78 -14.95 5.24 4.11
CA PHE A 78 -14.28 5.43 5.40
C PHE A 78 -13.34 6.64 5.30
N ASP A 79 -13.43 7.57 6.25
CA ASP A 79 -12.72 8.85 6.25
C ASP A 79 -11.50 8.88 7.19
N GLY A 80 -11.36 7.90 8.07
CA GLY A 80 -10.14 7.70 8.88
C GLY A 80 -10.28 8.00 10.36
N GLU A 81 -11.36 8.64 10.82
CA GLU A 81 -11.52 9.03 12.23
C GLU A 81 -12.51 8.15 13.01
N GLY A 82 -13.58 7.64 12.38
CA GLY A 82 -14.65 6.88 13.05
C GLY A 82 -15.15 5.66 12.27
N LEU A 83 -16.09 4.88 12.84
CA LEU A 83 -16.74 3.80 12.07
C LEU A 83 -17.55 4.37 10.93
N PHE A 84 -18.25 5.47 11.14
CA PHE A 84 -18.90 6.26 10.10
C PHE A 84 -18.34 7.68 10.14
N SER A 85 -18.65 8.46 9.11
CA SER A 85 -18.27 9.87 9.10
C SER A 85 -19.10 10.66 10.11
N ASP A 86 -18.54 11.73 10.68
CA ASP A 86 -19.23 12.62 11.63
C ASP A 86 -20.55 13.20 11.08
N MET A 87 -20.74 13.21 9.76
CA MET A 87 -21.99 13.61 9.12
C MET A 87 -23.10 12.55 9.20
N THR A 88 -22.79 11.38 9.77
CA THR A 88 -23.62 10.17 9.78
C THR A 88 -24.03 9.73 11.19
N ASP A 89 -23.38 10.26 12.23
CA ASP A 89 -23.72 10.07 13.65
C ASP A 89 -24.90 10.96 14.08
#